data_AF-A0A2P8H2B4-F1
#
_entry.id   AF-A0A2P8H2B4-F1
#
_cell.length_a   1.000
_cell.length_b   1.000
_cell.length_c   1.000
_cell.angle_alpha   90.00
_cell.angle_beta   90.00
_cell.angle_gamma   90.00
#
_symmetry.space_group_name_H-M   'P 1'
#
loop_
_entity.id
_entity.type
_entity.pdbx_description
1 polymer ?
#
loop_
_entity_poly.entity_id
_entity_poly.type
_entity_poly.pdbx_seq_one_letter_code
_entity_poly.pdbx_strand_id
1 'polypeptide(L)' 'MDINHHVTVIDFIEKGHSLYVQVEVFDGETNKHFREEVRFLDDLLYGELVHPTKSPLSQPCRTVTVEYLRNHFGR' A
#
# COMPACT_ATOMS: atom_id res chain seq x y z
N MET A 1 19.04 7.57 13.34
CA MET A 1 18.33 6.28 13.15
C MET A 1 17.51 6.45 11.91
N ASP A 2 17.79 5.67 10.87
CA ASP A 2 16.99 5.71 9.65
C ASP A 2 15.63 5.07 9.94
N ILE A 3 14.56 5.77 9.57
CA ILE A 3 13.19 5.27 9.73
C ILE A 3 12.92 4.33 8.56
N ASN A 4 12.83 3.03 8.84
CA ASN A 4 12.66 2.02 7.82
C ASN A 4 11.18 1.68 7.64
N HIS A 5 10.64 2.00 6.47
CA HIS A 5 9.31 1.54 6.03
C HIS A 5 9.50 0.31 5.13
N HIS A 6 8.61 -0.68 5.26
CA HIS A 6 8.65 -1.88 4.41
C HIS A 6 7.27 -2.18 3.86
N VAL A 7 7.21 -2.56 2.58
CA VAL A 7 5.97 -2.90 1.87
C VAL A 7 6.18 -4.27 1.24
N THR A 8 5.30 -5.21 1.57
CA THR A 8 5.34 -6.59 1.09
C THR A 8 4.04 -6.90 0.38
N VAL A 9 4.10 -7.23 -0.91
CA VAL A 9 2.97 -7.83 -1.62
C VAL A 9 2.92 -9.30 -1.24
N ILE A 10 1.79 -9.73 -0.66
CA ILE A 10 1.60 -11.12 -0.22
C ILE A 10 1.01 -11.96 -1.36
N ASP A 11 -0.04 -11.44 -1.98
CA ASP A 11 -0.75 -12.08 -3.09
C ASP A 11 -1.53 -11.02 -3.89
N PHE A 12 -1.94 -11.35 -5.10
CA PHE A 12 -2.80 -10.49 -5.91
C PHE A 12 -3.63 -11.28 -6.92
N ILE A 13 -4.78 -10.72 -7.30
CA ILE A 13 -5.64 -11.28 -8.34
C ILE A 13 -6.20 -10.19 -9.24
N GLU A 14 -6.09 -10.40 -10.55
CA GLU A 14 -6.66 -9.53 -11.57
C GLU A 14 -8.03 -10.06 -12.03
N LYS A 15 -9.01 -9.16 -12.13
CA LYS A 15 -10.38 -9.43 -12.58
C LYS A 15 -10.86 -8.27 -13.46
N GLY A 16 -10.71 -8.43 -14.77
CA GLY A 16 -11.05 -7.39 -15.73
C GLY A 16 -10.21 -6.13 -15.48
N HIS A 17 -10.88 -5.01 -15.22
CA HIS A 17 -10.23 -3.72 -14.94
C HIS A 17 -9.73 -3.57 -13.50
N SER A 18 -10.01 -4.55 -12.62
CA SER A 18 -9.64 -4.48 -11.21
C SER A 18 -8.47 -5.41 -10.89
N LEU A 19 -7.52 -4.92 -10.11
CA LEU A 19 -6.46 -5.71 -9.49
C LEU A 19 -6.57 -5.56 -7.97
N TYR A 20 -6.78 -6.68 -7.29
CA TYR A 20 -6.89 -6.76 -5.83
C TYR A 20 -5.56 -7.27 -5.29
N VAL A 21 -4.99 -6.57 -4.32
CA VAL A 21 -3.64 -6.83 -3.81
C VAL A 21 -3.70 -6.96 -2.30
N GLN A 22 -3.32 -8.12 -1.79
CA GLN A 22 -3.08 -8.30 -0.36
C GLN A 22 -1.68 -7.80 -0.03
N VAL A 23 -1.58 -6.78 0.83
CA VAL A 23 -0.31 -6.14 1.19
C VAL A 23 -0.11 -6.16 2.70
N GLU A 24 1.14 -6.30 3.14
CA GLU A 24 1.60 -6.01 4.49
C GLU A 24 2.56 -4.82 4.47
N VAL A 25 2.36 -3.88 5.39
CA VAL A 25 3.15 -2.67 5.52
C VAL A 25 3.68 -2.55 6.94
N PHE A 26 4.99 -2.37 7.08
CA PHE A 26 5.63 -1.96 8.32
C PHE A 26 5.89 -0.46 8.30
N ASP A 27 5.32 0.26 9.27
CA ASP A 27 5.52 1.68 9.46
C ASP A 27 6.59 1.93 10.53
N GLY A 28 7.80 2.28 10.09
CA GLY A 28 8.91 2.59 10.97
C GLY A 28 8.70 3.80 11.88
N GLU A 29 7.79 4.73 11.58
CA GLU A 29 7.50 5.87 12.48
C GLU A 29 6.68 5.43 13.68
N THR A 30 5.69 4.55 13.45
CA THR A 30 4.77 4.10 14.49
C THR A 30 5.15 2.75 15.08
N ASN A 31 6.15 2.08 14.49
CA ASN A 31 6.59 0.72 14.82
C ASN A 31 5.43 -0.28 14.82
N LYS A 32 4.58 -0.21 13.77
CA LYS A 32 3.37 -1.04 13.61
C LYS A 32 3.36 -1.75 12.27
N HIS A 33 2.72 -2.92 12.26
CA HIS A 33 2.41 -3.68 11.05
C HIS A 33 0.93 -3.55 10.72
N PHE A 34 0.63 -3.39 9.44
CA PHE A 34 -0.72 -3.36 8.90
C PHE A 34 -0.82 -4.34 7.75
N ARG A 35 -1.88 -5.15 7.72
CA ARG A 35 -2.11 -6.11 6.65
C ARG A 35 -3.54 -5.96 6.14
N GLU A 36 -3.67 -5.51 4.91
CA GLU A 36 -4.95 -5.18 4.30
C GLU A 36 -4.94 -5.45 2.80
N GLU A 37 -6.13 -5.35 2.19
CA GLU A 37 -6.29 -5.35 0.74
C GLU A 37 -6.30 -3.90 0.22
N VAL A 38 -5.58 -3.66 -0.87
CA VAL A 38 -5.70 -2.47 -1.71
C VAL A 38 -6.15 -2.90 -3.10
N ARG A 39 -6.79 -1.99 -3.84
CA ARG A 39 -7.34 -2.29 -5.16
C ARG A 39 -6.97 -1.22 -6.17
N PHE A 40 -6.46 -1.64 -7.31
CA PHE A 40 -6.46 -0.81 -8.52
C PHE A 40 -7.78 -1.02 -9.28
N LEU A 41 -8.39 0.07 -9.72
CA LEU A 41 -9.45 0.09 -10.74
C LEU A 41 -8.93 0.96 -11.88
N ASP A 42 -8.56 0.32 -12.98
CA ASP A 42 -7.66 0.91 -13.99
C ASP A 42 -6.41 1.49 -13.29
N ASP A 43 -6.09 2.78 -13.44
CA ASP A 43 -4.89 3.41 -12.87
C ASP A 43 -5.11 4.01 -11.45
N LEU A 44 -6.33 3.86 -10.93
CA LEU A 44 -6.74 4.44 -9.66
C LEU A 44 -6.53 3.43 -8.52
N LEU A 45 -5.70 3.80 -7.56
CA LEU A 45 -5.36 2.99 -6.38
C LEU A 45 -6.24 3.37 -5.18
N TYR A 46 -6.94 2.39 -4.61
CA TYR A 46 -7.87 2.51 -3.49
C TYR A 46 -7.50 1.56 -2.34
N GLY A 47 -7.93 1.90 -1.14
CA GLY A 47 -7.71 1.11 0.08
C GLY A 47 -7.44 2.04 1.27
N GLU A 48 -7.63 1.57 2.51
CA GLU A 48 -7.41 2.43 3.67
C GLU A 48 -5.95 2.80 3.82
N LEU A 49 -5.02 1.83 3.66
CA LEU A 49 -3.57 2.07 3.70
C LEU A 49 -3.08 3.20 2.81
N VAL A 50 -3.71 3.42 1.65
CA VAL A 50 -3.32 4.43 0.65
C VAL A 50 -4.20 5.69 0.71
N HIS A 51 -5.24 5.70 1.54
CA HIS A 51 -6.20 6.80 1.61
C HIS A 51 -5.56 8.05 2.27
N PRO A 52 -5.74 9.25 1.70
CA PRO A 52 -5.05 10.47 2.18
C PRO A 52 -5.40 10.89 3.60
N THR A 53 -6.57 10.52 4.11
CA THR A 53 -7.06 10.94 5.44
C THR A 53 -7.53 9.81 6.34
N LYS A 54 -7.58 8.58 5.82
CA LYS A 54 -8.06 7.40 6.58
C LYS A 54 -6.95 6.40 6.85
N SER A 55 -5.82 6.54 6.17
CA SER A 55 -4.70 5.64 6.36
C SER A 55 -4.24 5.65 7.82
N PRO A 56 -4.06 4.48 8.44
CA PRO A 56 -3.48 4.37 9.77
C PRO A 56 -1.95 4.53 9.74
N LEU A 57 -1.35 4.58 8.55
CA LEU A 57 0.09 4.79 8.35
C LEU A 57 0.46 6.24 8.63
N SER A 58 1.69 6.44 9.09
CA SER A 58 2.35 7.73 8.99
C SER A 58 2.35 8.29 7.57
N GLN A 59 2.38 9.61 7.46
CA GLN A 59 2.38 10.29 6.15
C GLN A 59 3.56 9.83 5.26
N PRO A 60 4.81 9.67 5.76
CA PRO A 60 5.91 9.14 4.95
C PRO A 60 5.69 7.69 4.53
N CYS A 61 5.24 6.81 5.45
CA CYS A 61 5.00 5.40 5.14
C CYS A 61 3.88 5.22 4.09
N ARG A 62 2.82 6.03 4.17
CA ARG A 62 1.77 6.04 3.15
C ARG A 62 2.32 6.41 1.78
N THR A 63 3.18 7.42 1.72
CA THR A 63 3.79 7.90 0.47
C THR A 63 4.63 6.78 -0.16
N VAL A 64 5.50 6.16 0.63
CA VAL A 64 6.31 4.98 0.21
C VAL A 64 5.42 3.83 -0.27
N THR A 65 4.33 3.54 0.45
CA THR A 65 3.37 2.48 0.08
C THR A 65 2.73 2.74 -1.28
N VAL A 66 2.27 3.96 -1.53
CA VAL A 66 1.65 4.34 -2.82
C VAL A 66 2.67 4.25 -3.95
N GLU A 67 3.86 4.83 -3.79
CA GLU A 67 4.91 4.80 -4.80
C GLU A 67 5.36 3.38 -5.12
N TYR A 68 5.57 2.56 -4.08
CA TYR A 68 5.95 1.16 -4.24
C TYR A 68 4.90 0.38 -5.05
N LEU A 69 3.63 0.47 -4.67
CA LEU A 69 2.55 -0.28 -5.35
C LEU A 69 2.40 0.16 -6.80
N ARG A 70 2.45 1.46 -7.08
CA ARG A 70 2.38 1.99 -8.45
C ARG A 70 3.54 1.50 -9.31
N ASN A 71 4.77 1.57 -8.79
CA ASN A 71 5.95 1.08 -9.49
C ASN A 71 5.93 -0.45 -9.69
N HIS A 72 5.46 -1.20 -8.69
CA HIS A 72 5.43 -2.66 -8.73
C HIS A 72 4.46 -3.19 -9.79
N PHE A 73 3.28 -2.58 -9.92
CA PHE A 73 2.25 -3.01 -10.87
C PHE A 73 2.23 -2.23 -12.18
N GLY A 74 3.05 -1.19 -12.33
CA GLY A 74 3.13 -0.37 -13.53
C GLY A 74 1.86 0.44 -13.81
N ARG A 75 1.26 1.01 -12.75
CA ARG A 75 -0.01 1.76 -12.81
C ARG A 75 0.05 3.11 -12.09
#